data_AF-A0A8H7AP48-F1
#
_entry.id   AF-A0A8H7AP48-F1
#
_cell.length_a   1.000
_cell.length_b   1.000
_cell.length_c   1.000
_cell.angle_alpha   90.00
_cell.angle_beta   90.00
_cell.angle_gamma   90.00
#
_symmetry.space_group_name_H-M   'P 1'
#
loop_
_entity.id
_entity.type
_entity.pdbx_description
1 polymer ?
#
loop_
_entity_poly.entity_id
_entity_poly.type
_entity_poly.pdbx_seq_one_letter_code
_entity_poly.pdbx_strand_id
1 'polypeptide(L)'
;MADTSTVTADNGLPAHSGSTSQPANNSGDVYSSTTFSELYEKLLSKCGNNAPLLPAVAPFAKTSARTIRAPELGKEIANLSLHPTLEAALHILNLDLPSAHFLLRHMQGEPAWEGMFLHGILHRVEGDYDNARAWYRDVKDSEVFTYAWGKSSESESESRTAQSKKGIDAALGMIADIQSLNQSGQGDREELESRSLDEIRAVVAFCAKKFGVHSVADAREAWTRNEGKIDDKAQAMVVGGEGWRQF
;
A
#
# COMPACT_ATOMS: atom_id res chain seq x y z
N MET A 1 28.81 -49.99 -71.97
CA MET A 1 27.43 -50.51 -71.94
C MET A 1 26.63 -49.45 -71.22
N ALA A 2 26.08 -48.41 -71.87
CA ALA A 2 25.01 -48.38 -72.88
C ALA A 2 23.79 -49.18 -72.38
N ASP A 3 22.56 -48.67 -72.30
CA ASP A 3 21.99 -47.49 -72.93
C ASP A 3 20.57 -47.18 -72.36
N THR A 4 20.09 -45.93 -72.57
CA THR A 4 18.69 -45.48 -72.80
C THR A 4 17.57 -45.71 -71.75
N SER A 5 16.53 -44.88 -71.55
CA SER A 5 16.12 -43.58 -72.11
C SER A 5 14.89 -43.01 -71.34
N THR A 6 14.86 -41.68 -71.29
CA THR A 6 13.79 -40.66 -71.21
C THR A 6 12.30 -41.01 -71.46
N VAL A 7 11.37 -40.25 -70.84
CA VAL A 7 10.44 -39.28 -71.50
C VAL A 7 9.75 -38.35 -70.47
N THR A 8 9.62 -37.10 -70.88
CA THR A 8 9.07 -35.86 -70.28
C THR A 8 7.60 -35.57 -70.64
N ALA A 9 6.91 -34.75 -69.82
CA ALA A 9 5.92 -33.72 -70.22
C ALA A 9 5.71 -32.81 -68.99
N ASP A 10 6.22 -31.59 -68.90
CA ASP A 10 5.81 -30.32 -69.54
C ASP A 10 4.32 -29.98 -69.42
N ASN A 11 4.03 -28.88 -68.73
CA ASN A 11 3.08 -27.86 -69.18
C ASN A 11 3.18 -26.60 -68.29
N GLY A 12 3.79 -25.54 -68.84
CA GLY A 12 3.11 -24.25 -68.97
C GLY A 12 3.00 -23.30 -67.76
N LEU A 13 3.89 -22.30 -67.75
CA LEU A 13 3.82 -20.97 -67.12
C LEU A 13 2.48 -20.22 -67.40
N PRO A 14 2.04 -19.21 -66.59
CA PRO A 14 2.78 -17.95 -66.46
C PRO A 14 2.76 -17.22 -65.10
N ALA A 15 3.43 -16.07 -65.16
CA ALA A 15 4.00 -15.21 -64.14
C ALA A 15 3.02 -14.36 -63.30
N HIS A 16 3.56 -13.98 -62.13
CA HIS A 16 3.45 -12.70 -61.41
C HIS A 16 2.08 -12.01 -61.32
N SER A 17 1.55 -11.97 -60.09
CA SER A 17 1.04 -10.73 -59.50
C SER A 17 1.38 -10.71 -58.02
N GLY A 18 2.09 -9.65 -57.60
CA GLY A 18 2.41 -9.42 -56.20
C GLY A 18 1.15 -9.07 -55.41
N SER A 19 1.05 -9.60 -54.20
CA SER A 19 0.22 -9.00 -53.17
C SER A 19 0.98 -9.05 -51.86
N THR A 20 1.52 -7.89 -51.51
CA THR A 20 1.98 -7.50 -50.19
C THR A 20 0.88 -7.69 -49.15
N SER A 21 1.25 -8.37 -48.06
CA SER A 21 0.91 -8.03 -46.68
C SER A 21 -0.56 -8.07 -46.25
N GLN A 22 -0.86 -8.99 -45.33
CA GLN A 22 -1.36 -8.62 -44.01
C GLN A 22 -1.11 -9.78 -43.02
N PRO A 23 -0.32 -9.61 -41.96
CA PRO A 23 -0.42 -10.52 -40.82
C PRO A 23 -1.79 -10.30 -40.18
N ALA A 24 -2.49 -11.40 -39.88
CA ALA A 24 -3.73 -11.38 -39.13
C ALA A 24 -3.50 -10.59 -37.84
N ASN A 25 -4.20 -9.46 -37.69
CA ASN A 25 -4.34 -8.76 -36.42
C ASN A 25 -5.01 -9.74 -35.46
N ASN A 26 -4.20 -10.39 -34.65
CA ASN A 26 -4.64 -11.07 -33.45
C ASN A 26 -5.05 -9.96 -32.49
N SER A 27 -6.31 -9.55 -32.58
CA SER A 27 -6.97 -8.68 -31.61
C SER A 27 -7.14 -9.47 -30.31
N GLY A 28 -6.03 -9.83 -29.68
CA GLY A 28 -6.05 -10.15 -28.27
C GLY A 28 -6.50 -8.87 -27.58
N ASP A 29 -7.59 -8.96 -26.84
CA ASP A 29 -8.00 -7.92 -25.90
C ASP A 29 -6.76 -7.47 -25.14
N VAL A 30 -6.25 -6.28 -25.49
CA VAL A 30 -5.31 -5.56 -24.66
C VAL A 30 -6.15 -5.10 -23.48
N TYR A 31 -6.38 -6.00 -22.53
CA TYR A 31 -6.84 -5.61 -21.21
C TYR A 31 -5.77 -4.65 -20.68
N SER A 32 -6.06 -3.35 -20.76
CA SER A 32 -5.23 -2.31 -20.18
C SER A 32 -5.05 -2.65 -18.71
N SER A 33 -3.89 -3.18 -18.33
CA SER A 33 -3.56 -3.41 -16.94
C SER A 33 -3.59 -2.04 -16.25
N THR A 34 -4.45 -1.88 -15.25
CA THR A 34 -4.50 -0.63 -14.47
C THR A 34 -3.12 -0.37 -13.90
N THR A 35 -2.59 0.82 -14.11
CA THR A 35 -1.28 1.22 -13.58
C THR A 35 -1.40 1.64 -12.12
N PHE A 36 -0.26 1.70 -11.41
CA PHE A 36 -0.23 2.25 -10.05
C PHE A 36 -0.86 3.64 -9.98
N SER A 37 -0.49 4.56 -10.88
CA SER A 37 -0.99 5.93 -10.86
C SER A 37 -2.50 6.00 -11.07
N GLU A 38 -3.03 5.22 -12.03
CA GLU A 38 -4.48 5.16 -12.27
C GLU A 38 -5.23 4.61 -11.06
N LEU A 39 -4.74 3.52 -10.46
CA LEU A 39 -5.37 2.94 -9.27
C LEU A 39 -5.29 3.88 -8.06
N TYR A 40 -4.15 4.53 -7.87
CA TYR A 40 -3.94 5.46 -6.78
C TYR A 40 -4.89 6.67 -6.86
N GLU A 41 -5.03 7.26 -8.05
CA GLU A 41 -6.00 8.33 -8.29
C GLU A 41 -7.45 7.87 -8.09
N LYS A 42 -7.80 6.66 -8.55
CA LYS A 42 -9.11 6.05 -8.25
C LYS A 42 -9.33 5.96 -6.73
N LEU A 43 -8.36 5.44 -5.98
CA LEU A 43 -8.46 5.34 -4.51
C LEU A 43 -8.62 6.71 -3.84
N LEU A 44 -7.83 7.71 -4.24
CA LEU A 44 -7.95 9.07 -3.71
C LEU A 44 -9.32 9.69 -4.02
N SER A 45 -9.86 9.48 -5.23
CA SER A 45 -11.19 9.96 -5.59
C SER A 45 -12.30 9.34 -4.73
N LYS A 46 -12.14 8.07 -4.31
CA LYS A 46 -13.06 7.39 -3.39
C LYS A 46 -12.89 7.86 -1.95
N CYS A 47 -11.71 8.33 -1.56
CA CYS A 47 -11.48 8.91 -0.25
C CYS A 47 -12.30 10.20 -0.08
N GLY A 48 -12.35 11.05 -1.13
CA GLY A 48 -12.96 12.38 -1.02
C GLY A 48 -12.30 13.15 0.12
N ASN A 49 -13.12 13.75 1.00
CA ASN A 49 -12.63 14.34 2.25
C ASN A 49 -12.45 13.30 3.37
N ASN A 50 -13.02 12.11 3.24
CA ASN A 50 -13.02 11.09 4.30
C ASN A 50 -11.75 10.25 4.27
N ALA A 51 -10.62 10.79 4.72
CA ALA A 51 -9.37 10.04 4.87
C ALA A 51 -9.53 8.85 5.85
N PRO A 52 -8.64 7.84 5.83
CA PRO A 52 -8.64 6.82 6.87
C PRO A 52 -8.28 7.48 8.20
N LEU A 53 -9.31 7.84 8.96
CA LEU A 53 -9.21 8.46 10.28
C LEU A 53 -9.87 7.63 11.37
N LEU A 54 -10.89 6.86 11.01
CA LEU A 54 -11.99 6.58 11.92
C LEU A 54 -12.17 5.08 12.13
N PRO A 55 -12.33 4.61 13.38
CA PRO A 55 -13.36 3.62 13.65
C PRO A 55 -14.75 4.22 13.42
N ALA A 56 -15.68 3.44 12.87
CA ALA A 56 -17.08 3.84 12.83
C ALA A 56 -17.57 4.09 14.27
N VAL A 57 -18.10 5.29 14.54
CA VAL A 57 -18.69 5.62 15.84
C VAL A 57 -19.85 4.66 16.12
N ALA A 58 -19.88 4.07 17.32
CA ALA A 58 -20.93 3.12 17.69
C ALA A 58 -22.33 3.80 17.65
N PRO A 59 -23.40 3.12 17.20
CA PRO A 59 -23.67 1.71 17.46
C PRO A 59 -23.07 0.69 16.47
N PHE A 60 -22.35 1.14 15.42
CA PHE A 60 -21.71 0.26 14.43
C PHE A 60 -20.49 -0.53 14.93
N ALA A 61 -19.97 -0.24 16.13
CA ALA A 61 -18.82 -0.94 16.71
C ALA A 61 -19.06 -2.44 17.04
N LYS A 62 -20.31 -2.93 17.00
CA LYS A 62 -20.64 -4.34 17.23
C LYS A 62 -20.65 -5.20 15.96
N THR A 63 -20.51 -4.59 14.78
CA THR A 63 -20.26 -5.34 13.55
C THR A 63 -18.80 -5.11 13.17
N SER A 64 -17.98 -6.13 13.38
CA SER A 64 -16.58 -6.23 12.95
C SER A 64 -16.36 -6.06 11.44
N ALA A 65 -17.39 -5.73 10.66
CA ALA A 65 -17.28 -5.36 9.27
C ALA A 65 -17.14 -3.84 9.14
N ARG A 66 -15.90 -3.36 9.25
CA ARG A 66 -15.54 -2.08 8.63
C ARG A 66 -15.77 -2.23 7.13
N THR A 67 -16.69 -1.47 6.55
CA THR A 67 -16.96 -1.57 5.11
C THR A 67 -15.74 -1.10 4.34
N ILE A 68 -15.11 -2.02 3.60
CA ILE A 68 -14.09 -1.70 2.61
C ILE A 68 -14.66 -0.64 1.67
N ARG A 69 -13.93 0.44 1.45
CA ARG A 69 -14.43 1.64 0.75
C ARG A 69 -14.80 1.33 -0.70
N ALA A 70 -13.94 0.60 -1.39
CA ALA A 70 -14.12 0.17 -2.77
C ALA A 70 -13.68 -1.30 -2.87
N PRO A 71 -14.55 -2.27 -2.51
CA PRO A 71 -14.22 -3.69 -2.52
C PRO A 71 -13.70 -4.18 -3.88
N GLU A 72 -14.21 -3.59 -4.97
CA GLU A 72 -13.79 -3.88 -6.34
C GLU A 72 -12.30 -3.57 -6.59
N LEU A 73 -11.76 -2.57 -5.90
CA LEU A 73 -10.36 -2.16 -6.05
C LEU A 73 -9.39 -3.07 -5.28
N GLY A 74 -9.86 -3.87 -4.32
CA GLY A 74 -9.00 -4.77 -3.55
C GLY A 74 -8.22 -5.76 -4.43
N LYS A 75 -8.89 -6.32 -5.45
CA LYS A 75 -8.24 -7.19 -6.43
C LYS A 75 -7.30 -6.41 -7.35
N GLU A 76 -7.65 -5.19 -7.74
CA GLU A 76 -6.78 -4.33 -8.55
C GLU A 76 -5.47 -4.00 -7.80
N ILE A 77 -5.56 -3.74 -6.48
CA ILE A 77 -4.38 -3.49 -5.62
C ILE A 77 -3.43 -4.69 -5.65
N ALA A 78 -3.94 -5.89 -5.34
CA ALA A 78 -3.12 -7.10 -5.32
C ALA A 78 -2.54 -7.46 -6.69
N ASN A 79 -3.28 -7.21 -7.78
CA ASN A 79 -2.84 -7.48 -9.14
C ASN A 79 -1.67 -6.59 -9.61
N LEU A 80 -1.42 -5.44 -8.96
CA LEU A 80 -0.22 -4.65 -9.24
C LEU A 80 1.05 -5.37 -8.78
N SER A 81 0.94 -6.27 -7.79
CA SER A 81 2.06 -6.99 -7.19
C SER A 81 3.19 -6.05 -6.78
N LEU A 82 2.86 -5.00 -6.03
CA LEU A 82 3.82 -3.99 -5.60
C LEU A 82 4.72 -4.53 -4.49
N HIS A 83 5.69 -3.71 -4.06
CA HIS A 83 6.34 -3.93 -2.78
C HIS A 83 5.27 -4.02 -1.66
N PRO A 84 5.32 -5.02 -0.74
CA PRO A 84 4.28 -5.28 0.26
C PRO A 84 3.92 -4.08 1.14
N THR A 85 4.90 -3.23 1.45
CA THR A 85 4.68 -1.97 2.17
C THR A 85 3.78 -1.01 1.38
N LEU A 86 4.06 -0.83 0.09
CA LEU A 86 3.30 0.07 -0.77
C LEU A 86 1.87 -0.48 -0.99
N GLU A 87 1.76 -1.79 -1.20
CA GLU A 87 0.47 -2.48 -1.28
C GLU A 87 -0.37 -2.31 0.01
N ALA A 88 0.25 -2.49 1.19
CA ALA A 88 -0.42 -2.29 2.47
C ALA A 88 -0.95 -0.85 2.63
N ALA A 89 -0.20 0.16 2.20
CA ALA A 89 -0.65 1.55 2.24
C ALA A 89 -1.90 1.78 1.36
N LEU A 90 -1.97 1.14 0.19
CA LEU A 90 -3.16 1.20 -0.68
C LEU A 90 -4.37 0.50 -0.04
N HIS A 91 -4.16 -0.63 0.64
CA HIS A 91 -5.24 -1.29 1.40
C HIS A 91 -5.74 -0.43 2.57
N ILE A 92 -4.86 0.27 3.29
CA ILE A 92 -5.27 1.21 4.35
C ILE A 92 -6.12 2.36 3.77
N LEU A 93 -5.72 2.94 2.63
CA LEU A 93 -6.53 3.95 1.93
C LEU A 93 -7.91 3.42 1.53
N ASN A 94 -7.99 2.15 1.13
CA ASN A 94 -9.23 1.47 0.80
C ASN A 94 -10.04 1.01 2.03
N LEU A 95 -9.56 1.26 3.25
CA LEU A 95 -10.11 0.70 4.50
C LEU A 95 -10.19 -0.84 4.51
N ASP A 96 -9.41 -1.51 3.66
CA ASP A 96 -9.24 -2.95 3.64
C ASP A 96 -8.19 -3.37 4.66
N LEU A 97 -8.52 -3.14 5.93
CA LEU A 97 -7.62 -3.35 7.04
C LEU A 97 -7.18 -4.82 7.22
N PRO A 98 -8.02 -5.84 6.94
CA PRO A 98 -7.57 -7.23 7.00
C PRO A 98 -6.40 -7.52 6.02
N SER A 99 -6.49 -7.03 4.78
CA SER A 99 -5.41 -7.18 3.79
C SER A 99 -4.16 -6.40 4.21
N ALA A 100 -4.32 -5.19 4.75
CA ALA A 100 -3.20 -4.42 5.29
C ALA A 100 -2.50 -5.13 6.45
N HIS A 101 -3.26 -5.65 7.44
CA HIS A 101 -2.75 -6.45 8.55
C HIS A 101 -1.96 -7.66 8.07
N PHE A 102 -2.52 -8.40 7.10
CA PHE A 102 -1.90 -9.60 6.54
C PHE A 102 -0.50 -9.31 5.98
N LEU A 103 -0.32 -8.19 5.27
CA LEU A 103 0.97 -7.79 4.73
C LEU A 103 1.90 -7.29 5.85
N LEU A 104 1.41 -6.36 6.67
CA LEU A 104 2.22 -5.64 7.65
C LEU A 104 2.76 -6.55 8.77
N ARG A 105 2.07 -7.64 9.12
CA ARG A 105 2.57 -8.57 10.16
C ARG A 105 3.94 -9.18 9.85
N HIS A 106 4.39 -9.14 8.60
CA HIS A 106 5.71 -9.61 8.17
C HIS A 106 6.80 -8.52 8.17
N MET A 107 6.44 -7.30 8.59
CA MET A 107 7.28 -6.09 8.60
C MET A 107 7.16 -5.37 9.96
N GLN A 108 7.50 -6.07 11.04
CA GLN A 108 7.27 -5.62 12.43
C GLN A 108 8.53 -5.17 13.16
N GLY A 109 9.69 -5.16 12.50
CA GLY A 109 10.96 -4.79 13.11
C GLY A 109 11.92 -4.17 12.11
N GLU A 110 13.09 -3.78 12.58
CA GLU A 110 14.15 -3.27 11.73
C GLU A 110 14.57 -4.32 10.69
N PRO A 111 14.89 -3.92 9.44
CA PRO A 111 14.93 -2.55 8.92
C PRO A 111 13.61 -2.08 8.24
N ALA A 112 12.47 -2.74 8.47
CA ALA A 112 11.20 -2.43 7.78
C ALA A 112 10.43 -1.25 8.40
N TRP A 113 11.10 -0.11 8.51
CA TRP A 113 10.58 1.11 9.13
C TRP A 113 9.27 1.61 8.53
N GLU A 114 9.11 1.50 7.21
CA GLU A 114 7.87 1.89 6.52
C GLU A 114 6.70 0.99 6.90
N GLY A 115 6.94 -0.31 7.03
CA GLY A 115 5.94 -1.26 7.51
C GLY A 115 5.56 -1.01 8.97
N MET A 116 6.54 -0.75 9.82
CA MET A 116 6.32 -0.37 11.22
C MET A 116 5.52 0.94 11.34
N PHE A 117 5.78 1.92 10.47
CA PHE A 117 5.03 3.18 10.48
C PHE A 117 3.59 2.98 10.02
N LEU A 118 3.38 2.19 8.95
CA LEU A 118 2.04 1.83 8.48
C LEU A 118 1.24 1.02 9.52
N HIS A 119 1.89 0.19 10.35
CA HIS A 119 1.25 -0.44 11.52
C HIS A 119 0.66 0.59 12.49
N GLY A 120 1.41 1.66 12.78
CA GLY A 120 0.92 2.75 13.60
C GLY A 120 -0.32 3.42 13.01
N ILE A 121 -0.28 3.72 11.70
CA ILE A 121 -1.42 4.31 10.97
C ILE A 121 -2.61 3.35 11.02
N LEU A 122 -2.39 2.05 10.75
CA LEU A 122 -3.41 1.01 10.79
C LEU A 122 -4.12 0.96 12.15
N HIS A 123 -3.38 0.85 13.25
CA HIS A 123 -3.96 0.80 14.59
C HIS A 123 -4.67 2.10 14.98
N ARG A 124 -4.15 3.27 14.58
CA ARG A 124 -4.86 4.54 14.77
C ARG A 124 -6.22 4.50 14.07
N VAL A 125 -6.23 4.04 12.83
CA VAL A 125 -7.42 3.92 12.00
C VAL A 125 -8.40 2.91 12.61
N GLU A 126 -7.92 1.86 13.30
CA GLU A 126 -8.73 0.90 14.08
C GLU A 126 -9.31 1.46 15.39
N GLY A 127 -8.75 2.56 15.91
CA GLY A 127 -9.08 3.10 17.22
C GLY A 127 -8.23 2.52 18.37
N ASP A 128 -7.20 1.75 18.06
CA ASP A 128 -6.20 1.27 19.01
C ASP A 128 -5.07 2.30 19.16
N TYR A 129 -5.40 3.38 19.88
CA TYR A 129 -4.51 4.53 19.99
C TYR A 129 -3.25 4.25 20.82
N ASP A 130 -3.31 3.32 21.77
CA ASP A 130 -2.13 2.96 22.57
C ASP A 130 -1.07 2.26 21.73
N ASN A 131 -1.46 1.26 20.92
CA ASN A 131 -0.54 0.62 19.98
C ASN A 131 -0.08 1.59 18.89
N ALA A 132 -0.97 2.46 18.39
CA ALA A 132 -0.58 3.50 17.43
C ALA A 132 0.55 4.39 17.98
N ARG A 133 0.41 4.90 19.21
CA ARG A 133 1.44 5.72 19.86
C ARG A 133 2.76 4.98 20.07
N ALA A 134 2.71 3.68 20.39
CA ALA A 134 3.92 2.87 20.54
C ALA A 134 4.68 2.79 19.21
N TRP A 135 4.01 2.40 18.13
CA TRP A 135 4.61 2.33 16.79
C TRP A 135 5.19 3.66 16.31
N TYR A 136 4.49 4.77 16.53
CA TYR A 136 4.97 6.10 16.16
C TYR A 136 6.28 6.45 16.87
N ARG A 137 6.41 6.08 18.14
CA ARG A 137 7.65 6.29 18.91
C ARG A 137 8.79 5.42 18.43
N ASP A 138 8.52 4.18 18.02
CA ASP A 138 9.54 3.25 17.51
C ASP A 138 10.13 3.74 16.18
N VAL A 139 9.33 4.39 15.33
CA VAL A 139 9.76 4.83 13.99
C VAL A 139 10.13 6.30 13.90
N LYS A 140 10.05 7.08 14.99
CA LYS A 140 10.20 8.55 14.97
C LYS A 140 11.50 9.06 14.33
N ASP A 141 12.57 8.29 14.43
CA ASP A 141 13.90 8.66 13.92
C ASP A 141 14.17 8.08 12.51
N SER A 142 13.20 7.37 11.93
CA SER A 142 13.29 6.83 10.57
C SER A 142 13.12 7.91 9.50
N GLU A 143 13.66 7.64 8.31
CA GLU A 143 13.55 8.55 7.16
C GLU A 143 12.10 8.75 6.73
N VAL A 144 11.29 7.69 6.73
CA VAL A 144 9.87 7.75 6.33
C VAL A 144 9.05 8.60 7.30
N PHE A 145 9.32 8.50 8.61
CA PHE A 145 8.64 9.33 9.60
C PHE A 145 9.04 10.79 9.46
N THR A 146 10.34 11.07 9.32
CA THR A 146 10.85 12.43 9.09
C THR A 146 10.31 13.02 7.79
N TYR A 147 10.13 12.21 6.75
CA TYR A 147 9.55 12.66 5.48
C TYR A 147 8.09 13.10 5.64
N ALA A 148 7.30 12.38 6.45
CA ALA A 148 5.90 12.68 6.70
C ALA A 148 5.69 13.83 7.72
N TRP A 149 6.46 13.86 8.80
CA TRP A 149 6.22 14.74 9.96
C TRP A 149 7.32 15.77 10.23
N GLY A 150 8.47 15.67 9.57
CA GLY A 150 9.60 16.56 9.83
C GLY A 150 9.48 17.95 9.18
N LYS A 151 8.55 18.18 8.26
CA LYS A 151 8.46 19.47 7.55
C LYS A 151 7.70 20.50 8.39
N SER A 152 8.37 21.16 9.34
CA SER A 152 7.90 22.45 9.86
C SER A 152 8.46 23.58 9.01
N SER A 153 7.61 24.57 8.70
CA SER A 153 7.90 25.73 7.86
C SER A 153 9.27 26.41 8.13
N GLU A 154 10.03 26.60 7.05
CA GLU A 154 10.98 27.69 6.77
C GLU A 154 12.28 27.87 7.56
N SER A 155 12.63 27.02 8.54
CA SER A 155 13.97 27.08 9.15
C SER A 155 14.81 25.85 8.81
N GLU A 156 15.57 25.92 7.72
CA GLU A 156 16.59 24.93 7.34
C GLU A 156 17.75 24.82 8.36
N SER A 157 17.72 25.60 9.44
CA SER A 157 18.80 25.68 10.45
C SER A 157 18.62 24.71 11.62
N GLU A 158 17.55 23.93 11.70
CA GLU A 158 17.31 23.04 12.84
C GLU A 158 18.03 21.69 12.70
N SER A 159 18.58 21.19 13.81
CA SER A 159 19.16 19.85 13.86
C SER A 159 18.09 18.78 13.63
N ARG A 160 18.46 17.65 12.99
CA ARG A 160 17.57 16.50 12.78
C ARG A 160 16.88 16.03 14.06
N THR A 161 17.56 16.11 15.21
CA THR A 161 16.98 15.74 16.51
C THR A 161 15.84 16.67 16.93
N ALA A 162 15.96 17.98 16.66
CA ALA A 162 14.91 18.95 16.94
C ALA A 162 13.70 18.74 16.01
N GLN A 163 13.98 18.45 14.74
CA GLN A 163 12.96 18.13 13.74
C GLN A 163 12.20 16.83 14.08
N SER A 164 12.91 15.76 14.46
CA SER A 164 12.31 14.50 14.93
C SER A 164 11.43 14.74 16.16
N LYS A 165 11.91 15.52 17.14
CA LYS A 165 11.12 15.86 18.34
C LYS A 165 9.83 16.63 18.00
N LYS A 166 9.90 17.66 17.16
CA LYS A 166 8.70 18.39 16.71
C LYS A 166 7.74 17.50 15.93
N GLY A 167 8.28 16.65 15.06
CA GLY A 167 7.49 15.70 14.27
C GLY A 167 6.74 14.71 15.14
N ILE A 168 7.39 14.09 16.12
CA ILE A 168 6.72 13.15 17.03
C ILE A 168 5.70 13.84 17.93
N ASP A 169 5.98 15.05 18.42
CA ASP A 169 5.01 15.79 19.24
C ASP A 169 3.75 16.13 18.41
N ALA A 170 3.90 16.56 17.16
CA ALA A 170 2.79 16.83 16.25
C ALA A 170 1.99 15.58 15.91
N ALA A 171 2.68 14.46 15.65
CA ALA A 171 2.05 13.20 15.29
C ALA A 171 1.27 12.57 16.47
N LEU A 172 1.84 12.61 17.68
CA LEU A 172 1.17 12.16 18.90
C LEU A 172 -0.01 13.08 19.27
N GLY A 173 0.13 14.39 19.03
CA GLY A 173 -0.96 15.35 19.17
C GLY A 173 -2.14 15.00 18.28
N MET A 174 -1.88 14.69 17.00
CA MET A 174 -2.93 14.22 16.07
C MET A 174 -3.66 12.97 16.58
N ILE A 175 -2.94 11.98 17.12
CA ILE A 175 -3.57 10.79 17.70
C ILE A 175 -4.48 11.16 18.87
N ALA A 176 -4.05 12.08 19.73
CA ALA A 176 -4.86 12.56 20.86
C ALA A 176 -6.12 13.29 20.38
N ASP A 177 -6.01 14.14 19.37
CA ASP A 177 -7.14 14.88 18.78
C ASP A 177 -8.16 13.92 18.16
N ILE A 178 -7.70 12.89 17.42
CA ILE A 178 -8.57 11.85 16.85
C ILE A 178 -9.25 11.04 17.95
N GLN A 179 -8.50 10.65 18.98
CA GLN A 179 -9.06 9.93 20.12
C GLN A 179 -10.15 10.75 20.81
N SER A 180 -9.91 12.05 21.03
CA SER A 180 -10.89 12.98 21.58
C SER A 180 -12.13 13.07 20.69
N LEU A 181 -11.96 13.30 19.39
CA LEU A 181 -13.06 13.36 18.42
C LEU A 181 -13.93 12.09 18.48
N ASN A 182 -13.30 10.91 18.54
CA ASN A 182 -14.02 9.64 18.53
C ASN A 182 -14.68 9.29 19.89
N GLN A 183 -14.15 9.79 21.01
CA GLN A 183 -14.67 9.49 22.35
C GLN A 183 -15.68 10.53 22.85
N SER A 184 -15.47 11.82 22.56
CA SER A 184 -16.27 12.92 23.07
C SER A 184 -16.94 13.77 21.98
N GLY A 185 -16.65 13.51 20.70
CA GLY A 185 -17.14 14.34 19.59
C GLY A 185 -16.42 15.69 19.47
N GLN A 186 -15.36 15.94 20.25
CA GLN A 186 -14.62 17.19 20.26
C GLN A 186 -13.45 17.16 19.29
N GLY A 187 -13.43 18.10 18.34
CA GLY A 187 -12.34 18.28 17.38
C GLY A 187 -12.86 18.69 16.02
N ASP A 188 -11.98 19.20 15.16
CA ASP A 188 -12.29 19.45 13.76
C ASP A 188 -12.05 18.17 12.95
N ARG A 189 -13.14 17.50 12.58
CA ARG A 189 -13.07 16.27 11.79
C ARG A 189 -12.42 16.51 10.42
N GLU A 190 -12.79 17.58 9.73
CA GLU A 190 -12.31 17.82 8.36
C GLU A 190 -10.80 18.13 8.37
N GLU A 191 -10.34 18.92 9.35
CA GLU A 191 -8.91 19.17 9.56
C GLU A 191 -8.13 17.88 9.81
N LEU A 192 -8.63 17.03 10.73
CA LEU A 192 -7.99 15.77 11.04
C LEU A 192 -7.99 14.82 9.83
N GLU A 193 -9.05 14.83 9.01
CA GLU A 193 -9.15 14.00 7.83
C GLU A 193 -8.10 14.44 6.80
N SER A 194 -7.98 15.74 6.57
CA SER A 194 -6.92 16.27 5.72
C SER A 194 -5.53 15.87 6.21
N ARG A 195 -5.24 16.04 7.51
CA ARG A 195 -3.93 15.70 8.09
C ARG A 195 -3.61 14.21 7.96
N SER A 196 -4.59 13.34 8.13
CA SER A 196 -4.41 11.89 7.95
C SER A 196 -4.18 11.50 6.49
N LEU A 197 -4.88 12.17 5.57
CA LEU A 197 -4.66 11.97 4.15
C LEU A 197 -3.25 12.41 3.74
N ASP A 198 -2.79 13.55 4.25
CA ASP A 198 -1.47 14.07 3.93
C ASP A 198 -0.35 13.18 4.49
N GLU A 199 -0.52 12.62 5.69
CA GLU A 199 0.42 11.65 6.25
C GLU A 199 0.52 10.39 5.39
N ILE A 200 -0.61 9.73 5.06
CA ILE A 200 -0.55 8.51 4.26
C ILE A 200 -0.08 8.78 2.82
N ARG A 201 -0.40 9.95 2.24
CA ARG A 201 0.17 10.41 0.96
C ARG A 201 1.68 10.56 1.05
N ALA A 202 2.20 11.13 2.12
CA ALA A 202 3.64 11.25 2.32
C ALA A 202 4.32 9.87 2.41
N VAL A 203 3.71 8.92 3.13
CA VAL A 203 4.22 7.54 3.21
C VAL A 203 4.17 6.84 1.85
N VAL A 204 3.06 6.95 1.10
CA VAL A 204 2.95 6.38 -0.25
C VAL A 204 4.01 6.98 -1.19
N ALA A 205 4.16 8.31 -1.18
CA ALA A 205 5.17 8.98 -2.01
C ALA A 205 6.60 8.55 -1.65
N PHE A 206 6.90 8.42 -0.36
CA PHE A 206 8.18 7.93 0.11
C PHE A 206 8.43 6.49 -0.35
N CYS A 207 7.46 5.59 -0.17
CA CYS A 207 7.56 4.19 -0.58
C CYS A 207 7.70 4.05 -2.10
N ALA A 208 6.92 4.79 -2.87
CA ALA A 208 7.01 4.81 -4.34
C ALA A 208 8.39 5.29 -4.81
N LYS A 209 9.00 6.26 -4.12
CA LYS A 209 10.36 6.72 -4.42
C LYS A 209 11.42 5.68 -4.02
N LYS A 210 11.26 5.03 -2.86
CA LYS A 210 12.24 4.07 -2.31
C LYS A 210 12.22 2.72 -3.00
N PHE A 211 11.03 2.16 -3.23
CA PHE A 211 10.84 0.81 -3.76
C PHE A 211 10.46 0.79 -5.25
N GLY A 212 10.03 1.92 -5.79
CA GLY A 212 9.41 1.97 -7.11
C GLY A 212 7.93 1.54 -7.09
N VAL A 213 7.31 1.62 -8.26
CA VAL A 213 5.88 1.29 -8.47
C VAL A 213 5.69 0.19 -9.53
N HIS A 214 6.77 -0.51 -9.86
CA HIS A 214 6.74 -1.63 -10.79
C HIS A 214 6.30 -2.91 -10.07
N SER A 215 5.79 -3.86 -10.84
CA SER A 215 5.45 -5.19 -10.35
C SER A 215 6.71 -5.92 -9.86
N VAL A 216 6.63 -6.51 -8.67
CA VAL A 216 7.67 -7.25 -7.98
C VAL A 216 7.26 -8.73 -7.95
N ALA A 217 7.99 -9.57 -8.67
CA ALA A 217 7.71 -11.00 -8.75
C ALA A 217 8.06 -11.77 -7.45
N ASP A 218 9.02 -11.27 -6.67
CA ASP A 218 9.44 -11.85 -5.41
C ASP A 218 9.79 -10.74 -4.41
N ALA A 219 8.94 -10.57 -3.40
CA ALA A 219 9.12 -9.56 -2.36
C ALA A 219 9.53 -10.14 -1.00
N ARG A 220 10.06 -11.38 -0.96
CA ARG A 220 10.46 -12.03 0.31
C ARG A 220 11.52 -11.24 1.08
N GLU A 221 12.35 -10.47 0.40
CA GLU A 221 13.36 -9.60 1.02
C GLU A 221 12.74 -8.44 1.82
N ALA A 222 11.47 -8.09 1.54
CA ALA A 222 10.72 -7.12 2.33
C ALA A 222 10.30 -7.66 3.71
N TRP A 223 10.28 -8.99 3.87
CA TRP A 223 9.83 -9.61 5.11
C TRP A 223 10.97 -9.63 6.13
N THR A 224 10.76 -8.95 7.25
CA THR A 224 11.68 -9.01 8.38
C THR A 224 11.43 -10.31 9.10
N ARG A 225 12.28 -11.31 8.83
CA ARG A 225 12.28 -12.54 9.60
C ARG A 225 12.76 -12.20 11.00
N ASN A 226 11.85 -12.16 11.97
CA ASN A 226 12.25 -12.22 13.37
C ASN A 226 12.92 -13.60 13.57
N GLU A 227 14.26 -13.66 13.53
CA GLU A 227 15.04 -14.89 13.77
C GLU A 227 15.03 -15.35 15.25
N GLY A 228 14.06 -14.87 16.04
CA GLY A 228 13.79 -15.34 17.39
C GLY A 228 12.30 -15.63 17.53
N LYS A 229 11.97 -16.91 17.76
CA LYS A 229 10.67 -17.44 18.20
C LYS A 229 9.47 -16.59 17.80
N ILE A 230 8.92 -16.88 16.61
CA ILE A 230 7.51 -16.60 16.32
C ILE A 230 6.72 -17.49 17.29
N ASP A 231 6.50 -16.97 18.50
CA ASP A 231 5.63 -17.58 19.51
C ASP A 231 4.20 -17.51 18.96
N ASP A 232 3.44 -18.58 19.13
CA ASP A 232 2.09 -18.79 18.59
C ASP A 232 1.11 -17.62 18.90
N LYS A 233 1.49 -16.75 19.85
CA LYS A 233 0.86 -15.47 20.17
C LYS A 233 0.79 -14.48 19.00
N ALA A 234 1.79 -14.40 18.13
CA ALA A 234 1.75 -13.49 16.98
C ALA A 234 0.69 -13.92 15.95
N GLN A 235 0.35 -15.22 15.89
CA GLN A 235 -0.77 -15.70 15.10
C GLN A 235 -2.12 -15.49 15.80
N ALA A 236 -2.18 -15.59 17.13
CA ALA A 236 -3.41 -15.35 17.89
C ALA A 236 -3.91 -13.89 17.80
N MET A 237 -3.01 -12.92 17.56
CA MET A 237 -3.35 -11.51 17.32
C MET A 237 -4.21 -11.25 16.08
N VAL A 238 -4.38 -12.24 15.19
CA VAL A 238 -5.12 -12.13 13.92
C VAL A 238 -6.65 -12.24 14.11
N VAL A 239 -7.13 -12.76 15.25
CA VAL A 239 -8.56 -13.03 15.47
C VAL A 239 -9.13 -12.11 16.55
N GLY A 240 -9.18 -10.80 16.28
CA GLY A 240 -10.08 -9.83 16.95
C GLY A 240 -10.28 -9.94 18.46
N GLY A 241 -9.28 -10.45 19.19
CA GLY A 241 -9.39 -10.86 20.58
C GLY A 241 -8.07 -10.59 21.29
N GLU A 242 -8.08 -9.52 22.08
CA GLU A 242 -7.07 -9.18 23.10
C GLU A 242 -5.62 -9.04 22.59
N GLY A 243 -5.40 -8.06 21.70
CA GLY A 243 -4.08 -7.63 21.22
C GLY A 243 -3.29 -6.75 22.21
N TRP A 244 -3.09 -7.22 23.44
CA TRP A 244 -2.16 -6.56 24.37
C TRP A 244 -0.72 -7.01 24.04
N ARG A 245 0.15 -6.08 23.62
CA ARG A 245 1.60 -6.27 23.77
C ARG A 245 1.92 -6.22 25.27
N GLN A 246 2.06 -7.38 25.90
CA GLN A 246 2.71 -7.44 27.22
C GLN A 246 4.22 -7.42 27.02
N PHE A 247 4.88 -6.46 27.70
CA PHE A 247 6.33 -6.36 27.81
C PHE A 247 6.88 -7.50 28.67
#